data_AF-A0A3P7W5Z6-F1
#
_entry.id   AF-A0A3P7W5Z6-F1
#
_cell.length_a   1.000
_cell.length_b   1.000
_cell.length_c   1.000
_cell.angle_alpha   90.00
_cell.angle_beta   90.00
_cell.angle_gamma   90.00
#
_symmetry.space_group_name_H-M   'P 1'
#
loop_
_entity.id
_entity.type
_entity.pdbx_description
1 polymer ?
#
loop_
_entity_poly.entity_id
_entity_poly.type
_entity_poly.pdbx_seq_one_letter_code
_entity_poly.pdbx_strand_id
1 'polypeptide(L)'
;MDYEKFLGENSSIIENLSQRELLLFPRDDFTEISVSPLERTVMPSLSVREVTDAKWLLTQEALAFYTAPHRVELEGRCSLDIIREGFLFLVPETSLLDNFKSMKKRYCVLRKDEDGKVLLEMRKSQFAALTHPPMIVQQAALSTSKKGRNVLEVSGSGAERRSWVLAADSDSDLPRWLIEIDRALAGDCKGYLFSYNEGSPDMNMEVS
;
A
#
# COMPACT_ATOMS: atom_id res chain seq x y z
N MET A 1 24.70 -1.75 33.72
CA MET A 1 23.66 -1.99 34.75
C MET A 1 22.89 -3.21 34.32
N ASP A 2 22.60 -4.13 35.24
CA ASP A 2 21.79 -5.32 34.95
C ASP A 2 20.32 -4.95 35.20
N TYR A 3 19.63 -4.59 34.13
CA TYR A 3 18.26 -4.09 34.20
C TYR A 3 17.26 -5.18 34.59
N GLU A 4 17.52 -6.44 34.25
CA GLU A 4 16.64 -7.55 34.63
C GLU A 4 16.69 -7.78 36.14
N LYS A 5 17.90 -7.81 36.70
CA LYS A 5 18.10 -7.89 38.15
C LYS A 5 17.45 -6.69 38.86
N PHE A 6 17.65 -5.48 38.34
CA PHE A 6 17.07 -4.26 38.90
C PHE A 6 15.53 -4.27 38.86
N LEU A 7 14.92 -4.66 37.74
CA LEU A 7 13.47 -4.74 37.60
C LEU A 7 12.88 -5.83 38.50
N GLY A 8 13.54 -6.98 38.62
CA GLY A 8 13.12 -8.04 39.55
C GLY A 8 13.13 -7.57 41.00
N GLU A 9 14.24 -6.97 41.45
CA GLU A 9 14.43 -6.47 42.81
C GLU A 9 13.47 -5.33 43.18
N ASN A 10 13.04 -4.52 42.21
CA ASN A 10 12.19 -3.35 42.43
C ASN A 10 10.75 -3.53 41.92
N SER A 11 10.37 -4.73 41.48
CA SER A 11 9.08 -5.03 40.84
C SER A 11 7.87 -4.56 41.63
N SER A 12 7.82 -4.88 42.93
CA SER A 12 6.73 -4.49 43.83
C SER A 12 6.66 -2.98 44.10
N ILE A 13 7.80 -2.28 44.02
CA ILE A 13 7.84 -0.82 44.10
C ILE A 13 7.23 -0.24 42.82
N ILE A 14 7.64 -0.75 41.66
CA ILE A 14 7.18 -0.29 40.35
C ILE A 14 5.68 -0.53 40.16
N GLU A 15 5.17 -1.68 40.60
CA GLU A 15 3.75 -2.01 40.50
C GLU A 15 2.84 -1.10 41.31
N ASN A 16 3.36 -0.50 42.40
CA ASN A 16 2.61 0.31 43.35
C ASN A 16 2.87 1.83 43.19
N LEU A 17 3.58 2.25 42.13
CA LEU A 17 3.81 3.66 41.85
C LEU A 17 2.51 4.34 41.38
N SER A 18 2.12 5.40 42.08
CA SER A 18 0.97 6.24 41.74
C SER A 18 1.06 6.89 40.35
N GLN A 19 2.26 6.95 39.79
CA GLN A 19 2.58 7.50 38.47
C GLN A 19 2.94 6.41 37.45
N ARG A 20 2.57 5.14 37.67
CA ARG A 20 2.83 4.05 36.70
C ARG A 20 2.30 4.36 35.30
N GLU A 21 1.25 5.17 35.20
CA GLU A 21 0.69 5.64 33.93
C GLU A 21 1.48 6.78 33.27
N LEU A 22 2.41 7.45 33.97
CA LEU A 22 3.33 8.44 33.38
C LEU A 22 4.53 7.81 32.67
N LEU A 23 4.73 6.49 32.81
CA LEU A 23 5.62 5.66 31.98
C LEU A 23 4.90 5.07 30.76
N LEU A 24 3.65 5.46 30.51
CA LEU A 24 3.09 5.34 29.18
C LEU A 24 3.80 6.42 28.37
N PHE A 25 4.79 6.00 27.58
CA PHE A 25 5.19 6.75 26.40
C PHE A 25 3.92 7.35 25.78
N PRO A 26 3.93 8.61 25.33
CA PRO A 26 2.81 9.10 24.54
C PRO A 26 2.49 8.00 23.53
N ARG A 27 1.23 7.60 23.44
CA ARG A 27 0.74 6.91 22.26
C ARG A 27 0.95 7.92 21.13
N ASP A 28 2.19 8.01 20.65
CA ASP A 28 2.49 8.61 19.38
C ASP A 28 1.49 7.97 18.42
N ASP A 29 0.85 8.79 17.60
CA ASP A 29 -0.07 8.34 16.57
C ASP A 29 0.71 7.43 15.60
N PHE A 30 0.90 6.17 15.97
CA PHE A 30 1.41 5.15 15.08
C PHE A 30 0.31 4.88 14.08
N THR A 31 0.53 5.36 12.86
CA THR A 31 -0.09 4.75 11.70
C THR A 31 0.50 3.34 11.59
N GLU A 32 -0.34 2.33 11.78
CA GLU A 32 0.02 0.95 11.50
C GLU A 32 0.21 0.83 9.98
N ILE A 33 1.45 1.01 9.54
CA ILE A 33 1.83 0.77 8.16
C ILE A 33 2.16 -0.72 8.09
N SER A 34 1.24 -1.50 7.50
CA SER A 34 1.51 -2.86 7.07
C SER A 34 2.53 -2.82 5.94
N VAL A 35 3.82 -2.82 6.30
CA VAL A 35 4.91 -3.03 5.36
C VAL A 35 5.09 -4.52 5.22
N SER A 36 4.68 -5.10 4.09
CA SER A 36 5.11 -6.45 3.75
C SER A 36 6.64 -6.43 3.62
N PRO A 37 7.37 -7.40 4.22
CA PRO A 37 8.82 -7.48 4.06
C PRO A 37 9.14 -7.62 2.57
N LEU A 38 9.63 -6.56 1.93
CA LEU A 38 9.80 -6.57 0.48
C LEU A 38 10.84 -7.63 0.07
N GLU A 39 11.84 -7.91 0.92
CA GLU A 39 12.82 -8.99 0.70
C GLU A 39 13.33 -9.51 2.05
N ARG A 40 12.63 -10.46 2.68
CA ARG A 40 13.23 -11.30 3.73
C ARG A 40 13.73 -12.59 3.08
N THR A 41 14.93 -13.02 3.45
CA THR A 41 15.51 -14.26 2.92
C THR A 41 14.54 -15.43 3.13
N VAL A 42 14.24 -16.18 2.07
CA VAL A 42 13.29 -17.33 2.07
C VAL A 42 13.68 -18.38 3.10
N MET A 43 14.96 -18.41 3.49
CA MET A 43 15.51 -19.29 4.52
C MET A 43 16.01 -18.47 5.70
N PRO A 44 15.71 -18.88 6.94
CA PRO A 44 16.37 -18.34 8.13
C PRO A 44 17.88 -18.59 8.04
N SER A 45 18.68 -17.56 8.25
CA SER A 45 20.14 -17.67 8.30
C SER A 45 20.66 -18.23 9.63
N LEU A 46 19.75 -18.57 10.56
CA LEU A 46 20.05 -19.00 11.93
C LEU A 46 19.31 -20.30 12.23
N SER A 47 19.98 -21.19 12.95
CA SER A 47 19.42 -22.41 13.49
C SER A 47 18.68 -22.14 14.80
N VAL A 48 17.71 -23.02 15.13
CA VAL A 48 16.95 -22.95 16.40
C VAL A 48 17.87 -22.97 17.63
N ARG A 49 19.03 -23.63 17.53
CA ARG A 49 20.02 -23.70 18.63
C ARG A 49 20.66 -22.35 18.90
N GLU A 50 20.99 -21.59 17.86
CA GLU A 50 21.56 -20.25 18.00
C GLU A 50 20.56 -19.25 18.59
N VAL A 51 19.26 -19.47 18.35
CA VAL A 51 18.18 -18.68 18.96
C VAL A 51 18.11 -18.93 20.47
N THR A 52 18.16 -20.20 20.90
CA THR A 52 18.08 -20.57 22.32
C THR A 52 19.35 -20.25 23.10
N ASP A 53 20.50 -20.20 22.42
CA ASP A 53 21.80 -19.91 23.05
C ASP A 53 22.01 -18.40 23.28
N ALA A 54 21.10 -17.55 22.78
CA ALA A 54 21.15 -16.12 23.06
C ALA A 54 20.96 -15.87 24.57
N LYS A 55 21.88 -15.11 25.15
CA LYS A 55 21.95 -14.86 26.60
C LYS A 55 20.74 -14.12 27.18
N TRP A 56 20.12 -13.23 26.40
CA TRP A 56 19.08 -12.32 26.87
C TRP A 56 17.72 -12.77 26.35
N LEU A 57 16.71 -12.77 27.22
CA LEU A 57 15.34 -13.14 26.87
C LEU A 57 14.78 -12.28 25.74
N LEU A 58 15.05 -10.97 25.77
CA LEU A 58 14.64 -10.06 24.69
C LEU A 58 15.30 -10.43 23.35
N THR A 59 16.57 -10.85 23.37
CA THR A 59 17.27 -11.29 22.16
C THR A 59 16.71 -12.62 21.68
N GLN A 60 16.38 -13.55 22.59
CA GLN A 60 15.73 -14.80 22.24
C GLN A 60 14.35 -14.56 21.60
N GLU A 61 13.52 -13.68 22.17
CA GLU A 61 12.21 -13.34 21.61
C GLU A 61 12.34 -12.61 20.27
N ALA A 62 13.26 -11.66 20.14
CA ALA A 62 13.49 -10.97 18.88
C ALA A 62 13.98 -11.94 17.80
N LEU A 63 14.95 -12.81 18.11
CA LEU A 63 15.44 -13.83 17.19
C LEU A 63 14.32 -14.81 16.81
N ALA A 64 13.56 -15.30 17.79
CA ALA A 64 12.41 -16.17 17.55
C ALA A 64 11.39 -15.50 16.62
N PHE A 65 11.05 -14.23 16.83
CA PHE A 65 10.17 -13.45 15.98
C PHE A 65 10.72 -13.32 14.55
N TYR A 66 12.02 -13.05 14.42
CA TYR A 66 12.69 -12.87 13.13
C TYR A 66 12.96 -14.17 12.37
N THR A 67 13.03 -15.31 13.06
CA THR A 67 13.22 -16.65 12.46
C THR A 67 11.93 -17.46 12.37
N ALA A 68 10.85 -17.01 13.02
CA ALA A 68 9.58 -17.72 13.01
C ALA A 68 9.08 -17.85 11.55
N PRO A 69 8.70 -19.06 11.11
CA PRO A 69 8.04 -19.21 9.83
C PRO A 69 6.74 -18.39 9.88
N HIS A 70 6.68 -17.33 9.09
CA HIS A 70 5.44 -16.57 8.97
C HIS A 70 4.40 -17.50 8.34
N ARG A 71 3.36 -17.83 9.12
CA ARG A 71 2.08 -18.20 8.53
C ARG A 71 1.58 -16.91 7.91
N VAL A 72 1.82 -16.74 6.62
CA VAL A 72 1.04 -15.80 5.82
C VAL A 72 -0.38 -16.35 5.87
N GLU A 73 -1.16 -15.91 6.85
CA GLU A 73 -2.60 -15.95 6.72
C GLU A 73 -2.90 -15.20 5.42
N LEU A 74 -3.47 -15.92 4.45
CA LEU A 74 -3.83 -15.46 3.12
C LEU A 74 -4.96 -14.40 3.15
N GLU A 75 -4.95 -13.48 4.11
CA GLU A 75 -5.78 -12.27 4.15
C GLU A 75 -4.92 -11.03 3.87
N GLY A 76 -4.04 -11.17 2.88
CA GLY A 76 -3.13 -10.13 2.45
C GLY A 76 -2.57 -10.48 1.10
N ARG A 77 -3.43 -10.57 0.07
CA ARG A 77 -2.94 -10.22 -1.26
C ARG A 77 -2.51 -8.76 -1.13
N CYS A 78 -1.21 -8.52 -0.93
CA CYS A 78 -0.60 -7.26 -1.33
C CYS A 78 -0.93 -7.18 -2.82
N SER A 79 -1.99 -6.45 -3.13
CA SER A 79 -2.59 -6.45 -4.44
C SER A 79 -1.62 -5.82 -5.43
N LEU A 80 -0.71 -6.62 -5.98
CA LEU A 80 0.13 -6.28 -7.14
C LEU A 80 -0.75 -5.85 -8.33
N ASP A 81 -2.05 -6.18 -8.28
CA ASP A 81 -3.06 -5.69 -9.19
C ASP A 81 -3.44 -4.22 -8.98
N ILE A 82 -3.28 -3.62 -7.79
CA ILE A 82 -3.61 -2.21 -7.57
C ILE A 82 -2.54 -1.34 -8.25
N ILE A 83 -3.00 -0.58 -9.24
CA ILE A 83 -2.20 0.38 -9.99
C ILE A 83 -2.15 1.71 -9.23
N ARG A 84 -3.30 2.15 -8.73
CA ARG A 84 -3.44 3.41 -7.98
C ARG A 84 -4.70 3.39 -7.13
N GLU A 85 -4.61 3.98 -5.95
CA GLU A 85 -5.75 4.21 -5.08
C GLU A 85 -5.72 5.60 -4.47
N GLY A 86 -6.88 6.12 -4.08
CA GLY A 86 -6.99 7.43 -3.45
C GLY A 86 -8.40 7.99 -3.43
N PHE A 87 -8.58 9.09 -2.71
CA PHE A 87 -9.88 9.74 -2.65
C PHE A 87 -10.10 10.65 -3.85
N LEU A 88 -11.22 10.44 -4.54
CA LEU A 88 -11.72 11.32 -5.58
C LEU A 88 -13.18 11.67 -5.28
N PHE A 89 -13.67 12.71 -5.93
CA PHE A 89 -15.05 13.11 -5.81
C PHE A 89 -15.85 12.71 -7.03
N LEU A 90 -16.96 12.02 -6.79
CA LEU A 90 -17.88 11.61 -7.82
C LEU A 90 -18.79 12.79 -8.19
N VAL A 91 -18.69 13.24 -9.44
CA VAL A 91 -19.55 14.28 -10.00
C VAL A 91 -20.83 13.62 -10.56
N PRO A 92 -22.02 13.98 -10.05
CA PRO A 92 -23.28 13.49 -10.59
C PRO A 92 -23.48 13.91 -12.05
N GLU A 93 -24.10 13.05 -12.85
CA GLU A 93 -24.45 13.33 -14.25
C GLU A 93 -25.37 14.56 -14.38
N THR A 94 -26.26 14.74 -13.40
CA THR A 94 -27.18 15.88 -13.29
C THR A 94 -26.48 17.20 -12.92
N SER A 95 -25.19 17.15 -12.55
CA SER A 95 -24.40 18.33 -12.15
C SER A 95 -23.75 19.09 -13.31
N LEU A 96 -24.14 18.81 -14.57
CA LEU A 96 -23.93 19.74 -15.69
C LEU A 96 -24.61 21.11 -15.48
N LEU A 97 -25.43 21.22 -14.42
CA LEU A 97 -26.02 22.43 -13.85
C LEU A 97 -25.36 22.76 -12.48
N ASP A 98 -24.17 23.35 -12.54
CA ASP A 98 -23.55 24.31 -11.59
C ASP A 98 -23.41 24.01 -10.08
N ASN A 99 -23.93 22.91 -9.53
CA ASN A 99 -23.90 22.65 -8.09
C ASN A 99 -22.92 21.54 -7.71
N PHE A 100 -21.63 21.88 -7.66
CA PHE A 100 -20.57 21.03 -7.07
C PHE A 100 -20.73 20.78 -5.55
N LYS A 101 -21.79 21.29 -4.92
CA LYS A 101 -22.11 21.07 -3.50
C LYS A 101 -22.52 19.63 -3.18
N SER A 102 -22.82 18.80 -4.18
CA SER A 102 -23.27 17.41 -3.99
C SER A 102 -22.21 16.35 -4.34
N MET A 103 -20.95 16.74 -4.54
CA MET A 103 -19.87 15.81 -4.85
C MET A 103 -19.65 14.84 -3.69
N LYS A 104 -19.77 13.53 -3.95
CA LYS A 104 -19.53 12.50 -2.93
C LYS A 104 -18.06 12.10 -2.99
N LYS A 105 -17.32 12.33 -1.90
CA LYS A 105 -15.96 11.81 -1.75
C LYS A 105 -16.03 10.29 -1.67
N ARG A 106 -15.31 9.62 -2.56
CA ARG A 106 -15.23 8.16 -2.67
C ARG A 106 -13.76 7.76 -2.68
N TYR A 107 -13.48 6.62 -2.09
CA TYR A 107 -12.19 5.98 -2.24
C TYR A 107 -12.20 5.17 -3.53
N CYS A 108 -11.39 5.59 -4.49
CA CYS A 108 -11.27 4.99 -5.80
C CYS A 108 -10.05 4.07 -5.82
N VAL A 109 -10.23 2.86 -6.34
CA VAL A 109 -9.14 1.88 -6.51
C VAL A 109 -9.11 1.45 -7.97
N LEU A 110 -8.01 1.75 -8.64
CA LEU A 110 -7.70 1.28 -9.98
C LEU A 110 -6.85 0.02 -9.85
N ARG A 111 -7.36 -1.10 -10.35
CA ARG A 111 -6.67 -2.39 -10.28
C ARG A 111 -6.73 -3.17 -11.59
N LYS A 112 -5.87 -4.16 -11.77
CA LYS A 112 -5.82 -5.02 -12.94
C LYS A 112 -6.31 -6.43 -12.58
N ASP A 113 -7.34 -6.92 -13.26
CA ASP A 113 -7.85 -8.26 -13.02
C ASP A 113 -6.84 -9.35 -13.40
N GLU A 114 -7.15 -10.59 -13.02
CA GLU A 114 -6.41 -11.77 -13.46
C GLU A 114 -6.39 -11.90 -15.00
N ASP A 115 -7.45 -11.43 -15.68
CA ASP A 115 -7.55 -11.32 -17.15
C ASP A 115 -6.71 -10.17 -17.76
N GLY A 116 -6.06 -9.36 -16.93
CA GLY A 116 -5.35 -8.17 -17.38
C GLY A 116 -6.25 -6.97 -17.68
N LYS A 117 -7.56 -7.05 -17.41
CA LYS A 117 -8.51 -5.95 -17.59
C LYS A 117 -8.36 -4.93 -16.48
N VAL A 118 -8.41 -3.64 -16.81
CA VAL A 118 -8.34 -2.57 -15.81
C VAL A 118 -9.73 -2.35 -15.21
N LEU A 119 -9.84 -2.40 -13.89
CA LEU A 119 -11.07 -2.18 -13.13
C LEU A 119 -10.96 -0.93 -12.27
N LEU A 120 -12.05 -0.17 -12.23
CA LEU A 120 -12.24 0.92 -11.29
C LEU A 120 -13.29 0.53 -10.25
N GLU A 121 -12.87 0.53 -8.99
CA GLU A 121 -13.72 0.29 -7.83
C GLU A 121 -13.96 1.57 -7.05
N MET A 122 -15.14 1.67 -6.44
CA MET A 122 -15.55 2.81 -5.63
C MET A 122 -16.04 2.36 -4.27
N ARG A 123 -15.46 2.90 -3.20
CA ARG A 123 -15.80 2.59 -1.81
C ARG A 123 -16.13 3.86 -1.03
N LYS A 124 -16.83 3.72 0.10
CA LYS A 124 -17.11 4.86 1.00
C LYS A 124 -15.84 5.29 1.75
N SER A 125 -14.99 4.35 2.09
CA SER A 125 -13.66 4.50 2.69
C SER A 125 -12.75 3.37 2.21
N GLN A 126 -11.46 3.41 2.53
CA GLN A 126 -10.46 2.42 2.11
C GLN A 126 -10.89 0.97 2.38
N PHE A 127 -11.43 0.72 3.58
CA PHE A 127 -11.83 -0.61 4.06
C PHE A 127 -13.34 -0.90 3.93
N ALA A 128 -14.13 0.02 3.39
CA ALA A 128 -15.56 -0.19 3.23
C ALA A 128 -15.87 -1.08 2.02
N ALA A 129 -17.05 -1.72 2.05
CA ALA A 129 -17.58 -2.42 0.89
C ALA A 129 -17.75 -1.50 -0.34
N LEU A 130 -17.79 -2.13 -1.51
CA LEU A 130 -18.06 -1.47 -2.78
C LEU A 130 -19.39 -0.72 -2.74
N THR A 131 -19.36 0.54 -3.17
CA THR A 131 -20.54 1.40 -3.29
C THR A 131 -21.23 1.26 -4.64
N HIS A 132 -20.49 0.80 -5.65
CA HIS A 132 -20.94 0.57 -7.02
C HIS A 132 -20.27 -0.72 -7.53
N PRO A 133 -20.90 -1.45 -8.47
CA PRO A 133 -20.26 -2.56 -9.15
C PRO A 133 -18.93 -2.11 -9.80
N PRO A 134 -17.88 -2.94 -9.78
CA PRO A 134 -16.62 -2.61 -10.46
C PRO A 134 -16.86 -2.33 -11.94
N MET A 135 -16.28 -1.25 -12.44
CA MET A 135 -16.35 -0.90 -13.86
C MET A 135 -15.08 -1.37 -14.56
N ILE A 136 -15.23 -2.05 -15.70
CA ILE A 136 -14.08 -2.35 -16.58
C ILE A 136 -13.76 -1.09 -17.36
N VAL A 137 -12.62 -0.47 -17.08
CA VAL A 137 -12.17 0.76 -17.73
C VAL A 137 -11.79 0.46 -19.17
N GLN A 138 -12.29 1.28 -20.11
CA GLN A 138 -11.92 1.21 -21.52
C GLN A 138 -11.16 2.45 -21.97
N GLN A 139 -11.47 3.61 -21.37
CA GLN A 139 -10.87 4.89 -21.73
C GLN A 139 -10.97 5.86 -20.55
N ALA A 140 -10.00 6.76 -20.43
CA ALA A 140 -10.13 7.96 -19.61
C ALA A 140 -9.76 9.21 -20.41
N ALA A 141 -10.32 10.35 -20.03
CA ALA A 141 -10.01 11.64 -20.63
C ALA A 141 -10.08 12.75 -19.58
N LEU A 142 -9.14 13.68 -19.63
CA LEU A 142 -9.24 14.94 -18.89
C LEU A 142 -10.14 15.90 -19.66
N SER A 143 -11.10 16.49 -18.96
CA SER A 143 -11.92 17.56 -19.49
C SER A 143 -12.00 18.71 -18.50
N THR A 144 -12.44 19.87 -18.99
CA THR A 144 -12.71 21.03 -18.15
C THR A 144 -14.21 21.17 -17.98
N SER A 145 -14.64 21.31 -16.74
CA SER A 145 -16.02 21.66 -16.43
C SER A 145 -16.32 23.11 -16.86
N LYS A 146 -17.60 23.46 -17.01
CA LYS A 146 -18.09 24.81 -17.32
C LYS A 146 -17.54 25.91 -16.40
N LYS A 147 -17.13 25.55 -15.17
CA LYS A 147 -16.52 26.46 -14.18
C LYS A 147 -14.98 26.54 -14.26
N GLY A 148 -14.37 25.97 -15.30
CA GLY A 148 -12.91 25.95 -15.48
C GLY A 148 -12.14 25.00 -14.56
N ARG A 149 -12.83 24.04 -13.92
CA ARG A 149 -12.19 23.00 -13.10
C ARG A 149 -11.86 21.77 -13.93
N ASN A 150 -10.71 21.18 -13.67
CA ASN A 150 -10.32 19.93 -14.30
C ASN A 150 -11.14 18.78 -13.71
N VAL A 151 -11.62 17.89 -14.58
CA VAL A 151 -12.29 16.65 -14.21
C VAL A 151 -11.74 15.51 -15.07
N LEU A 152 -11.79 14.31 -14.52
CA LEU A 152 -11.39 13.08 -15.19
C LEU A 152 -12.66 12.29 -15.52
N GLU A 153 -12.93 12.12 -16.81
CA GLU A 153 -13.99 11.27 -17.31
C GLU A 153 -13.44 9.87 -17.57
N VAL A 154 -13.96 8.86 -16.89
CA VAL A 154 -13.57 7.46 -17.03
C VAL A 154 -14.74 6.69 -17.62
N SER A 155 -14.56 6.15 -18.82
CA SER A 155 -15.56 5.38 -19.56
C SER A 155 -15.21 3.89 -19.56
N GLY A 156 -16.23 3.04 -19.48
CA GLY A 156 -16.04 1.62 -19.28
C GLY A 156 -17.19 0.74 -19.76
N SER A 157 -17.03 -0.56 -19.56
CA SER A 157 -18.00 -1.61 -19.83
C SER A 157 -18.40 -2.33 -18.52
N GLY A 158 -19.58 -2.94 -18.49
CA GLY A 158 -19.99 -3.84 -17.41
C GLY A 158 -20.73 -3.21 -16.22
N ALA A 159 -21.01 -1.91 -16.24
CA ALA A 159 -21.86 -1.24 -15.24
C ALA A 159 -23.11 -0.61 -15.87
N GLU A 160 -24.16 -0.37 -15.06
CA GLU A 160 -25.38 0.34 -15.46
C GLU A 160 -25.07 1.75 -16.00
N ARG A 161 -24.01 2.37 -15.46
CA ARG A 161 -23.46 3.64 -15.94
C ARG A 161 -22.19 3.39 -16.76
N ARG A 162 -22.15 3.90 -17.99
CA ARG A 162 -21.03 3.68 -18.93
C ARG A 162 -19.85 4.63 -18.72
N SER A 163 -20.05 5.73 -17.99
CA SER A 163 -18.99 6.69 -17.68
C SER A 163 -19.15 7.33 -16.31
N TRP A 164 -18.03 7.66 -15.68
CA TRP A 164 -17.94 8.40 -14.43
C TRP A 164 -17.15 9.68 -14.63
N VAL A 165 -17.61 10.77 -14.03
CA VAL A 165 -16.86 12.03 -13.97
C VAL A 165 -16.33 12.20 -12.56
N LEU A 166 -15.01 12.32 -12.45
CA LEU A 166 -14.27 12.39 -11.19
C LEU A 166 -13.55 13.73 -11.07
N ALA A 167 -13.50 14.27 -9.87
CA ALA A 167 -12.67 15.44 -9.55
C ALA A 167 -11.72 15.11 -8.40
N ALA A 168 -10.61 15.84 -8.29
CA ALA A 168 -9.67 15.72 -7.18
C ALA A 168 -9.67 16.99 -6.32
N ASP A 169 -9.11 16.87 -5.11
CA ASP A 169 -8.80 18.01 -4.25
C ASP A 169 -7.72 18.91 -4.90
N SER A 170 -6.80 18.32 -5.67
CA SER A 170 -5.76 19.02 -6.44
C SER A 170 -5.87 18.74 -7.93
N ASP A 171 -5.86 19.80 -8.76
CA ASP A 171 -5.84 19.68 -10.22
C ASP A 171 -4.60 18.93 -10.74
N SER A 172 -3.53 18.84 -9.94
CA SER A 172 -2.32 18.09 -10.28
C SER A 172 -2.46 16.56 -10.16
N ASP A 173 -3.48 16.08 -9.44
CA ASP A 173 -3.68 14.64 -9.26
C ASP A 173 -4.40 13.99 -10.44
N LEU A 174 -5.33 14.71 -11.09
CA LEU A 174 -6.10 14.15 -12.21
C LEU A 174 -5.21 13.73 -13.40
N PRO A 175 -4.18 14.49 -13.81
CA PRO A 175 -3.22 14.03 -14.81
C PRO A 175 -2.45 12.77 -14.40
N ARG A 176 -2.10 12.63 -13.12
CA ARG A 176 -1.44 11.41 -12.62
C ARG A 176 -2.38 10.21 -12.73
N TRP A 177 -3.65 10.37 -12.39
CA TRP A 177 -4.66 9.33 -12.57
C TRP A 177 -4.83 8.96 -14.05
N LEU A 178 -4.90 9.93 -14.96
CA LEU A 178 -5.00 9.68 -16.40
C LEU A 178 -3.82 8.85 -16.91
N ILE A 179 -2.59 9.28 -16.63
CA ILE A 179 -1.36 8.58 -17.07
C ILE A 179 -1.37 7.11 -16.65
N GLU A 180 -1.87 6.83 -15.46
CA GLU A 180 -1.85 5.48 -14.86
C GLU A 180 -2.93 4.59 -15.46
N ILE A 181 -4.09 5.16 -15.77
CA ILE A 181 -5.15 4.49 -16.53
C ILE A 181 -4.64 4.17 -17.93
N ASP A 182 -4.09 5.16 -18.64
CA ASP A 182 -3.58 4.97 -20.01
C ASP A 182 -2.45 3.96 -20.04
N ARG A 183 -1.50 4.03 -19.09
CA ARG A 183 -0.42 3.05 -18.95
C ARG A 183 -0.96 1.63 -18.71
N ALA A 184 -1.98 1.51 -17.85
CA ALA A 184 -2.58 0.22 -17.55
C ALA A 184 -3.35 -0.36 -18.75
N LEU A 185 -4.03 0.48 -19.54
CA LEU A 185 -4.76 0.11 -20.75
C LEU A 185 -3.84 -0.23 -21.92
N ALA A 186 -2.73 0.49 -22.08
CA ALA A 186 -1.74 0.25 -23.13
C ALA A 186 -1.00 -1.10 -22.96
N GLY A 187 -1.13 -1.75 -21.80
CA GLY A 187 -0.61 -3.09 -21.57
C GLY A 187 0.91 -3.17 -21.39
N ASP A 188 1.58 -2.05 -21.12
CA ASP A 188 3.03 -1.98 -21.23
C ASP A 188 3.77 -2.65 -20.03
N CYS A 189 4.27 -3.85 -20.37
CA CYS A 189 5.56 -4.47 -20.08
C CYS A 189 6.09 -4.56 -18.64
N LYS A 190 6.20 -5.81 -18.17
CA LYS A 190 7.23 -6.24 -17.21
C LYS A 190 8.58 -5.62 -17.60
N GLY A 191 9.24 -4.93 -16.67
CA GLY A 191 10.69 -4.77 -16.75
C GLY A 191 11.28 -3.43 -16.31
N TYR A 192 11.11 -3.03 -15.05
CA TYR A 192 12.28 -2.52 -14.32
C TYR A 192 13.05 -3.73 -13.78
N LEU A 193 13.57 -4.56 -14.69
CA LEU A 193 14.63 -5.49 -14.36
C LEU A 193 15.90 -4.66 -14.45
N PHE A 194 16.51 -4.33 -13.31
CA PHE A 194 17.90 -3.91 -13.28
C PHE A 194 18.72 -5.07 -13.83
N SER A 195 19.04 -5.04 -15.12
CA SER A 195 20.13 -5.83 -15.68
C SER A 195 21.44 -5.24 -15.16
N TYR A 196 21.90 -5.72 -14.02
CA TYR A 196 23.33 -5.69 -13.73
C TYR A 196 23.97 -6.64 -14.74
N ASN A 197 24.68 -6.06 -15.71
CA ASN A 197 25.65 -6.79 -16.51
C ASN A 197 26.70 -7.35 -15.55
N GLU A 198 26.64 -8.65 -15.25
CA GLU A 198 27.83 -9.43 -14.93
C GLU A 198 28.61 -9.60 -16.23
N GLY A 199 29.39 -8.56 -16.56
CA GLY A 199 30.45 -8.67 -17.54
C GLY A 199 31.69 -9.23 -16.85
N SER A 200 31.86 -10.55 -16.89
CA SER A 200 33.15 -11.20 -16.66
C SER A 200 34.18 -10.65 -17.67
N PRO A 201 35.34 -10.14 -17.23
CA PRO A 201 36.50 -10.06 -18.08
C PRO A 201 37.39 -11.27 -17.79
N ASP A 202 37.37 -12.24 -18.71
CA ASP A 202 38.51 -13.12 -18.93
C ASP A 202 39.74 -12.24 -19.26
N MET A 203 40.60 -12.02 -18.28
CA MET A 203 41.94 -11.48 -18.51
C MET A 203 42.94 -12.63 -18.44
N ASN A 204 43.29 -13.07 -19.64
CA ASN A 204 44.35 -14.00 -19.91
C ASN A 204 45.67 -13.55 -19.25
N MET A 205 46.31 -14.55 -18.66
CA MET A 205 47.66 -14.51 -18.14
C MET A 205 48.62 -14.57 -19.35
N GLU A 206 49.17 -13.43 -19.77
CA GLU A 206 50.39 -13.42 -20.59
C GLU A 206 51.58 -13.08 -19.69
N VAL A 207 52.40 -14.11 -19.50
CA VAL A 207 53.71 -14.04 -18.87
C VAL A 207 54.69 -13.52 -19.90
N SER A 208 55.41 -12.44 -19.58
CA SER A 208 56.68 -12.06 -20.23
C SER A 208 57.57 -11.37 -19.20
#